data_AF-A0A932HRN5-F1
#
_entry.id   AF-A0A932HRN5-F1
#
_cell.length_a   1.000
_cell.length_b   1.000
_cell.length_c   1.000
_cell.angle_alpha   90.00
_cell.angle_beta   90.00
_cell.angle_gamma   90.00
#
_symmetry.space_group_name_H-M   'P 1'
#
loop_
_entity.id
_entity.type
_entity.pdbx_description
1 polymer ?
#
loop_
_entity_poly.entity_id
_entity_poly.type
_entity_poly.pdbx_seq_one_letter_code
_entity_poly.pdbx_strand_id
1 'polypeptide(L)'
;MKFTPVVILKLFVLTVMLNLVRYVVIGFVEEIVIFEKLGAAMAASPSYFNLEFTTADWVTSYLYNFVMWLMLTVFFHKTHPFLRGSMILKSLKVYVPTLVVFLSISAIFMNHYSHPKDFYLYIMLDAVLVFPLVAVANGLLYPFLVRPEPGAAS
;
A
#
# COMPACT_ATOMS: atom_id res chain seq x y z
N MET A 1 -10.12 -10.12 -18.73
CA MET A 1 -9.04 -11.10 -18.47
C MET A 1 -9.56 -12.20 -17.56
N LYS A 2 -9.23 -13.47 -17.84
CA LYS A 2 -9.65 -14.61 -17.02
C LYS A 2 -8.65 -14.82 -15.87
N PHE A 3 -9.14 -15.09 -14.66
CA PHE A 3 -8.31 -15.48 -13.52
C PHE A 3 -8.01 -16.98 -13.62
N THR A 4 -6.97 -17.34 -14.36
CA THR A 4 -6.45 -18.70 -14.34
C THR A 4 -5.64 -18.92 -13.06
N PRO A 5 -5.45 -20.17 -12.60
CA PRO A 5 -4.59 -20.45 -11.44
C PRO A 5 -3.19 -19.84 -11.55
N VAL A 6 -2.63 -19.82 -12.77
CA VAL A 6 -1.33 -19.20 -13.05
C VAL A 6 -1.36 -17.68 -12.84
N VAL A 7 -2.42 -17.00 -13.32
CA VAL A 7 -2.57 -15.55 -13.10
C VAL A 7 -2.74 -15.25 -11.61
N ILE A 8 -3.54 -16.04 -10.89
CA ILE A 8 -3.74 -15.89 -9.45
C ILE A 8 -2.41 -16.01 -8.71
N LEU A 9 -1.61 -17.05 -9.02
CA LEU A 9 -0.29 -17.24 -8.43
C LEU A 9 0.65 -16.06 -8.74
N LYS A 10 0.64 -15.56 -9.98
CA LYS A 10 1.46 -14.40 -10.38
C LYS A 10 1.07 -13.13 -9.63
N LEU A 11 -0.22 -12.88 -9.43
CA LEU A 11 -0.72 -11.74 -8.64
C LEU A 11 -0.34 -11.89 -7.16
N PHE A 12 -0.39 -13.11 -6.63
CA PHE A 12 0.06 -13.41 -5.27
C PHE A 12 1.55 -13.10 -5.10
N VAL A 13 2.40 -13.63 -5.99
CA VAL A 13 3.85 -13.37 -5.99
C VAL A 13 4.16 -11.88 -6.13
N LEU A 14 3.50 -11.20 -7.07
CA LEU A 14 3.63 -9.74 -7.22
C LEU A 14 3.28 -9.03 -5.90
N THR A 15 2.20 -9.43 -5.24
CA THR A 15 1.78 -8.82 -3.96
C THR A 15 2.81 -9.06 -2.86
N VAL A 16 3.40 -10.25 -2.78
CA VAL A 16 4.50 -10.54 -1.85
C VAL A 16 5.68 -9.59 -2.12
N MET A 17 6.06 -9.42 -3.38
CA MET A 17 7.15 -8.50 -3.76
C MET A 17 6.83 -7.04 -3.43
N LEU A 18 5.58 -6.60 -3.60
CA LEU A 18 5.16 -5.25 -3.19
C LEU A 18 5.21 -5.06 -1.68
N ASN A 19 4.88 -6.09 -0.89
CA ASN A 19 5.06 -6.03 0.56
C ASN A 19 6.56 -5.96 0.92
N LEU A 20 7.43 -6.70 0.24
CA LEU A 20 8.88 -6.56 0.45
C LEU A 20 9.35 -5.14 0.13
N VAL A 21 8.87 -4.52 -0.95
CA VAL A 21 9.18 -3.11 -1.25
C VAL A 21 8.67 -2.19 -0.13
N ARG A 22 7.43 -2.37 0.34
CA ARG A 22 6.85 -1.62 1.47
C ARG A 22 7.73 -1.69 2.72
N TYR A 23 8.03 -2.89 3.19
CA TYR A 23 8.66 -3.05 4.51
C TYR A 23 10.18 -2.91 4.46
N VAL A 24 10.83 -3.30 3.37
CA VAL A 24 12.29 -3.19 3.25
C VAL A 24 12.68 -1.84 2.68
N VAL A 25 12.19 -1.48 1.49
CA VAL A 25 12.66 -0.27 0.81
C VAL A 25 12.03 0.99 1.39
N ILE A 26 10.70 1.01 1.52
CA ILE A 26 9.98 2.17 2.04
C ILE A 26 10.14 2.26 3.57
N GLY A 27 10.19 1.12 4.26
CA GLY A 27 10.47 1.03 5.70
C GLY A 27 11.71 1.81 6.13
N PHE A 28 12.82 1.70 5.40
CA PHE A 28 14.03 2.50 5.69
C PHE A 28 13.78 4.01 5.58
N VAL A 29 12.94 4.45 4.65
CA VAL A 29 12.63 5.88 4.48
C VAL A 29 11.73 6.37 5.62
N GLU A 30 10.75 5.55 6.03
CA GLU A 30 9.86 5.89 7.14
C GLU A 30 10.57 5.91 8.48
N GLU A 31 11.55 5.03 8.71
CA GLU A 31 12.31 5.01 9.95
C GLU A 31 12.96 6.37 10.22
N ILE A 32 13.44 7.02 9.15
CA ILE A 32 14.09 8.33 9.22
C ILE A 32 13.08 9.48 9.34
N VAL A 33 11.93 9.39 8.67
CA VAL A 33 11.03 10.55 8.47
C VAL A 33 9.75 10.49 9.30
N ILE A 34 9.28 9.30 9.66
CA ILE A 34 7.93 9.03 10.19
C ILE A 34 7.97 8.32 11.54
N PHE A 35 8.67 7.19 11.67
CA PHE A 35 8.48 6.27 12.80
C PHE A 35 8.81 6.89 14.15
N GLU A 36 9.87 7.69 14.25
CA GLU A 36 10.20 8.39 15.50
C GLU A 36 9.05 9.30 15.95
N LYS A 37 8.48 10.06 15.02
CA LYS A 37 7.41 11.02 15.30
C LYS A 37 6.08 10.33 15.58
N LEU A 38 5.77 9.26 14.83
CA LEU A 38 4.59 8.45 15.04
C LEU A 38 4.66 7.74 16.41
N GLY A 39 5.82 7.17 16.75
CA GLY A 39 6.07 6.54 18.05
C GLY A 39 5.93 7.52 19.21
N ALA A 40 6.47 8.75 19.07
CA ALA A 40 6.29 9.80 20.06
C ALA A 40 4.81 10.20 20.24
N ALA A 41 4.06 10.36 19.15
CA ALA A 41 2.63 10.66 19.19
C ALA A 41 1.82 9.53 19.86
N MET A 42 2.18 8.27 19.60
CA MET A 42 1.55 7.12 20.25
C MET A 42 1.88 7.05 21.75
N ALA A 43 3.15 7.26 22.11
CA ALA A 43 3.60 7.26 23.50
C ALA A 43 2.97 8.39 24.32
N ALA A 44 2.69 9.54 23.70
CA ALA A 44 1.99 10.65 24.33
C ALA A 44 0.48 10.38 24.53
N SER A 45 -0.07 9.31 23.97
CA SER A 45 -1.50 8.98 24.02
C SER A 45 -1.76 7.50 24.31
N PRO A 46 -1.24 6.96 25.43
CA PRO A 46 -1.26 5.52 25.72
C PRO A 46 -2.67 4.96 25.97
N SER A 47 -3.67 5.81 26.26
CA SER A 47 -5.06 5.39 26.40
C SER A 47 -5.70 4.95 25.07
N TYR A 48 -5.09 5.30 23.94
CA TYR A 48 -5.59 4.98 22.59
C TYR A 48 -4.78 3.89 21.89
N PHE A 49 -3.54 3.64 22.33
CA PHE A 49 -2.61 2.77 21.64
C PHE A 49 -2.07 1.68 22.56
N ASN A 50 -2.19 0.43 22.13
CA ASN A 50 -1.46 -0.65 22.76
C ASN A 50 0.00 -0.61 22.29
N LEU A 51 0.91 -0.27 23.22
CA LEU A 51 2.35 -0.24 22.95
C LEU A 51 3.00 -1.62 23.12
N GLU A 52 2.29 -2.59 23.71
CA GLU A 52 2.72 -3.97 23.85
C GLU A 52 2.19 -4.82 22.69
N PHE A 53 2.89 -4.73 21.56
CA PHE A 53 2.53 -5.49 20.36
C PHE A 53 2.91 -6.96 20.50
N THR A 54 1.92 -7.85 20.43
CA THR A 54 2.17 -9.30 20.41
C THR A 54 2.54 -9.77 19.00
N THR A 55 3.10 -10.98 18.90
CA THR A 55 3.34 -11.62 17.58
C THR A 55 2.06 -11.72 16.76
N ALA A 56 0.92 -11.95 17.40
CA ALA A 56 -0.37 -12.04 16.72
C ALA A 56 -0.79 -10.68 16.11
N ASP A 57 -0.53 -9.57 16.80
CA ASP A 57 -0.78 -8.21 16.29
C ASP A 57 0.09 -7.90 15.07
N TRP A 58 1.36 -8.29 15.11
CA TRP A 58 2.27 -8.16 13.97
C TRP A 58 1.76 -8.95 12.76
N VAL A 59 1.48 -10.25 12.93
CA VAL A 59 0.97 -11.11 11.85
C VAL A 59 -0.32 -10.54 11.26
N THR A 60 -1.20 -10.04 12.13
CA THR A 60 -2.48 -9.45 11.72
C THR A 60 -2.26 -8.18 10.89
N SER A 61 -1.37 -7.29 11.35
CA SER A 61 -0.99 -6.08 10.61
C SER A 61 -0.37 -6.39 9.23
N TYR A 62 0.54 -7.37 9.16
CA TYR A 62 1.13 -7.83 7.90
C TYR A 62 0.07 -8.40 6.96
N LEU A 63 -0.85 -9.21 7.47
CA LEU A 63 -1.92 -9.81 6.67
C LEU A 63 -2.91 -8.77 6.15
N TYR A 64 -3.29 -7.77 6.96
CA TYR A 64 -4.15 -6.67 6.51
C TYR A 64 -3.50 -5.89 5.36
N ASN A 65 -2.23 -5.53 5.50
CA ASN A 65 -1.47 -4.89 4.43
C ASN A 65 -1.38 -5.78 3.18
N PHE A 66 -1.08 -7.07 3.36
CA PHE A 66 -1.04 -8.02 2.26
C PHE A 66 -2.35 -8.06 1.48
N VAL A 67 -3.49 -8.19 2.17
CA VAL A 67 -4.81 -8.24 1.55
C VAL A 67 -5.13 -6.92 0.83
N MET A 68 -4.83 -5.77 1.44
CA MET A 68 -5.03 -4.47 0.80
C MET A 68 -4.26 -4.37 -0.52
N TRP A 69 -2.96 -4.70 -0.50
CA TRP A 69 -2.12 -4.68 -1.70
C TRP A 69 -2.56 -5.72 -2.73
N LEU A 70 -3.01 -6.90 -2.31
CA LEU A 70 -3.56 -7.92 -3.20
C LEU A 70 -4.80 -7.39 -3.92
N MET A 71 -5.73 -6.78 -3.20
CA MET A 71 -6.95 -6.23 -3.76
C MET A 71 -6.67 -5.12 -4.77
N LEU A 72 -5.71 -4.23 -4.47
CA LEU A 72 -5.27 -3.20 -5.42
C LEU A 72 -4.62 -3.80 -6.66
N THR A 73 -3.79 -4.83 -6.49
CA THR A 73 -3.13 -5.52 -7.59
C THR A 73 -4.15 -6.23 -8.48
N VAL A 74 -5.17 -6.86 -7.90
CA VAL A 74 -6.30 -7.49 -8.61
C VAL A 74 -7.12 -6.45 -9.37
N PHE A 75 -7.41 -5.31 -8.73
CA PHE A 75 -8.16 -4.23 -9.37
C PHE A 75 -7.35 -3.60 -10.52
N PHE A 76 -6.05 -3.37 -10.31
CA PHE A 76 -5.13 -2.94 -11.36
C PHE A 76 -5.08 -3.95 -12.52
N HIS A 77 -4.96 -5.24 -12.24
CA HIS A 77 -4.98 -6.29 -13.25
C HIS A 77 -6.24 -6.17 -14.12
N LYS A 78 -7.43 -5.96 -13.54
CA LYS A 78 -8.67 -5.79 -14.31
C LYS A 78 -8.73 -4.49 -15.12
N THR A 79 -8.20 -3.39 -14.57
CA THR A 79 -8.44 -2.03 -15.09
C THR A 79 -7.35 -1.53 -16.04
N HIS A 80 -6.10 -1.97 -15.90
CA HIS A 80 -4.96 -1.45 -16.68
C HIS A 80 -5.10 -1.49 -18.21
N PRO A 81 -5.86 -2.40 -18.88
CA PRO A 81 -6.02 -2.34 -20.33
C PRO A 81 -6.85 -1.15 -20.78
N PHE A 82 -7.77 -0.67 -19.92
CA PHE A 82 -8.64 0.47 -20.21
C PHE A 82 -7.98 1.81 -19.86
N LEU A 83 -6.84 1.78 -19.18
CA LEU A 83 -6.08 2.97 -18.81
C LEU A 83 -5.02 3.30 -19.87
N ARG A 84 -4.88 4.58 -20.20
CA ARG A 84 -3.82 5.09 -21.10
C ARG A 84 -2.56 5.47 -20.33
N GLY A 85 -1.40 5.35 -20.99
CA GLY A 85 -0.09 5.73 -20.48
C GLY A 85 0.85 4.55 -20.18
N SER A 86 2.02 4.85 -19.62
CA SER A 86 2.98 3.85 -19.15
C SER A 86 2.38 2.98 -18.04
N MET A 87 2.95 1.79 -17.81
CA MET A 87 2.45 0.89 -16.75
C MET A 87 2.53 1.51 -15.35
N ILE A 88 3.55 2.34 -15.10
CA ILE A 88 3.65 3.18 -13.90
C ILE A 88 2.46 4.13 -13.80
N LEU A 89 2.17 4.89 -14.86
CA LEU A 89 1.07 5.85 -14.85
C LEU A 89 -0.29 5.15 -14.70
N LYS A 90 -0.49 4.00 -15.33
CA LYS A 90 -1.69 3.18 -15.14
C LYS A 90 -1.83 2.72 -13.69
N SER A 91 -0.72 2.32 -13.06
CA SER A 91 -0.70 1.88 -11.67
C SER A 91 -1.05 3.03 -10.73
N LEU A 92 -0.45 4.22 -10.92
CA LEU A 92 -0.78 5.42 -10.16
C LEU A 92 -2.27 5.78 -10.25
N LYS A 93 -2.89 5.65 -11.43
CA LYS A 93 -4.33 5.88 -11.62
C LYS A 93 -5.24 4.96 -10.80
N VAL A 94 -4.74 3.85 -10.29
CA VAL A 94 -5.46 2.92 -9.42
C VAL A 94 -5.14 3.15 -7.95
N TYR A 95 -3.87 3.36 -7.63
CA TYR A 95 -3.42 3.45 -6.24
C TYR A 95 -3.67 4.83 -5.63
N VAL A 96 -3.55 5.92 -6.40
CA VAL A 96 -3.76 7.28 -5.90
C VAL A 96 -5.21 7.54 -5.47
N PRO A 97 -6.26 7.09 -6.18
CA PRO A 97 -7.63 7.19 -5.65
C PRO A 97 -7.81 6.47 -4.31
N THR A 98 -7.14 5.33 -4.12
CA THR A 98 -7.19 4.59 -2.84
C THR A 98 -6.48 5.36 -1.72
N LEU A 99 -5.35 6.01 -2.03
CA LEU A 99 -4.70 6.96 -1.12
C LEU A 99 -5.69 8.07 -0.70
N VAL A 100 -6.40 8.69 -1.64
CA VAL A 100 -7.36 9.76 -1.32
C VAL A 100 -8.47 9.26 -0.39
N VAL A 101 -8.98 8.04 -0.61
CA VAL A 101 -9.97 7.41 0.28
C VAL A 101 -9.37 7.20 1.67
N PHE A 102 -8.14 6.67 1.77
CA PHE A 102 -7.46 6.48 3.04
C PHE A 102 -7.27 7.81 3.79
N LEU A 103 -6.79 8.85 3.11
CA LEU A 103 -6.66 10.20 3.67
C LEU A 103 -8.00 10.74 4.16
N SER A 104 -9.07 10.54 3.41
CA SER A 104 -10.42 10.98 3.80
C SER A 104 -10.89 10.30 5.08
N ILE A 105 -10.71 8.97 5.18
CA ILE A 105 -11.06 8.20 6.38
C ILE A 105 -10.23 8.69 7.58
N SER A 106 -8.92 8.81 7.41
CA SER A 106 -8.02 9.33 8.44
C SER A 106 -8.41 10.75 8.89
N ALA A 107 -8.87 11.60 7.97
CA ALA A 107 -9.30 12.97 8.27
C ALA A 107 -10.60 12.98 9.09
N ILE A 108 -11.53 12.06 8.80
CA ILE A 108 -12.74 11.88 9.59
C ILE A 108 -12.36 11.42 11.00
N PHE A 109 -11.51 10.39 11.13
CA PHE A 109 -11.08 9.90 12.42
C PHE A 109 -10.40 10.97 13.27
N MET A 110 -9.51 11.75 12.66
CA MET A 110 -8.81 12.86 13.32
C MET A 110 -9.76 13.95 13.85
N ASN A 111 -10.87 14.22 13.15
CA ASN A 111 -11.74 15.36 13.47
C ASN A 111 -13.00 14.98 14.25
N HIS A 112 -13.51 13.75 14.08
CA HIS A 112 -14.77 13.30 14.70
C HIS A 112 -14.57 12.47 15.96
N TYR A 113 -13.43 11.79 16.09
CA TYR A 113 -13.13 10.97 17.26
C TYR A 113 -12.06 11.70 18.07
N SER A 114 -12.15 11.69 19.41
CA SER A 114 -11.24 12.39 20.34
C SER A 114 -9.80 11.85 20.33
N HIS A 115 -9.38 11.26 19.22
CA HIS A 115 -8.10 10.63 19.05
C HIS A 115 -6.99 11.66 18.80
N PRO A 116 -5.72 11.26 18.97
CA PRO A 116 -4.58 12.17 18.86
C PRO A 116 -4.38 12.63 17.41
N LYS A 117 -4.47 13.94 17.17
CA LYS A 117 -4.38 14.50 15.81
C LYS A 117 -3.03 14.25 15.17
N ASP A 118 -1.95 14.38 15.95
CA ASP A 118 -0.59 14.18 15.48
C ASP A 118 -0.38 12.77 14.92
N PHE A 119 -0.97 11.75 15.55
CA PHE A 119 -0.93 10.38 15.05
C PHE A 119 -1.53 10.26 13.64
N TYR A 120 -2.71 10.85 13.41
CA TYR A 120 -3.35 10.81 12.09
C TYR A 120 -2.58 11.63 11.05
N LEU A 121 -1.96 12.75 11.43
CA LEU A 121 -1.11 13.52 10.53
C LEU A 121 0.09 12.70 10.04
N TYR A 122 0.78 12.00 10.94
CA TYR A 122 1.91 11.15 10.56
C TYR A 122 1.47 9.91 9.78
N ILE A 123 0.31 9.31 10.08
CA ILE A 123 -0.28 8.24 9.27
C ILE A 123 -0.65 8.70 7.86
N MET A 124 -1.21 9.89 7.72
CA MET A 124 -1.50 10.47 6.41
C MET A 124 -0.24 10.71 5.62
N LEU A 125 0.81 11.23 6.27
CA LEU A 125 2.10 11.46 5.64
C LEU A 125 2.76 10.14 5.19
N ASP A 126 2.68 9.09 6.02
CA ASP A 126 3.08 7.75 5.65
C ASP A 126 2.35 7.28 4.39
N ALA A 127 1.02 7.37 4.36
CA ALA A 127 0.24 6.94 3.20
C ALA A 127 0.63 7.71 1.92
N VAL A 128 0.88 9.02 2.01
CA VAL A 128 1.35 9.84 0.88
C VAL A 128 2.71 9.40 0.36
N LEU A 129 3.58 8.87 1.21
CA LEU A 129 4.86 8.27 0.80
C LEU A 129 4.63 6.89 0.16
N VAL A 130 3.87 6.04 0.84
CA VAL A 130 3.76 4.61 0.56
C VAL A 130 2.99 4.33 -0.71
N PHE A 131 1.80 4.90 -0.86
CA PHE A 131 0.92 4.56 -1.96
C PHE A 131 1.55 4.87 -3.32
N PRO A 132 2.18 6.04 -3.55
CA PRO A 132 2.88 6.32 -4.80
C PRO A 132 4.07 5.40 -5.05
N LEU A 133 4.88 5.11 -4.04
CA LEU A 133 6.06 4.24 -4.19
C LEU A 133 5.67 2.79 -4.50
N VAL A 134 4.66 2.26 -3.80
CA VAL A 134 4.11 0.94 -4.10
C VAL A 134 3.45 0.93 -5.49
N ALA A 135 2.77 2.01 -5.89
CA ALA A 135 2.21 2.12 -7.23
C ALA A 135 3.29 2.10 -8.31
N VAL A 136 4.39 2.81 -8.10
CA VAL A 136 5.55 2.79 -9.01
C VAL A 136 6.14 1.39 -9.08
N ALA A 137 6.37 0.75 -7.93
CA ALA A 137 6.88 -0.62 -7.86
C ALA A 137 5.95 -1.62 -8.59
N ASN A 138 4.63 -1.50 -8.42
CA ASN A 138 3.67 -2.32 -9.14
C ASN A 138 3.75 -2.08 -10.66
N GLY A 139 3.82 -0.82 -11.09
CA GLY A 139 3.96 -0.48 -12.51
C GLY A 139 5.26 -0.99 -13.14
N LEU A 140 6.33 -1.09 -12.35
CA LEU A 140 7.61 -1.66 -12.76
C LEU A 140 7.60 -3.18 -12.78
N LEU A 141 7.09 -3.85 -11.74
CA LEU A 141 7.17 -5.30 -11.56
C LEU A 141 6.10 -6.07 -12.34
N TYR A 142 4.89 -5.51 -12.47
CA TYR A 142 3.76 -6.19 -13.10
C TYR A 142 4.05 -6.67 -14.53
N PRO A 143 4.68 -5.87 -15.42
CA PRO A 143 5.01 -6.31 -16.77
C PRO A 143 5.96 -7.51 -16.82
N PHE A 144 6.79 -7.74 -15.79
CA PHE A 144 7.72 -8.86 -15.77
C PHE A 144 7.10 -10.11 -15.14
N LEU A 145 6.32 -9.94 -14.07
CA LEU A 145 5.82 -11.06 -13.26
C LEU A 145 4.48 -11.60 -13.77
N VAL A 146 3.57 -10.69 -14.13
CA VAL A 146 2.20 -11.06 -14.50
C VAL A 146 2.05 -11.20 -16.00
N ARG A 147 2.85 -10.45 -16.77
CA ARG A 147 2.71 -10.37 -18.23
C ARG A 147 3.92 -10.92 -19.01
N PRO A 148 3.93 -12.18 -19.46
CA PRO A 148 4.79 -12.57 -20.58
C PRO A 148 3.97 -12.58 -21.88
N GLU A 149 4.38 -11.79 -22.88
CA GLU A 149 3.70 -11.58 -24.19
C GLU A 149 3.92 -12.74 -25.21
N PRO A 150 3.23 -12.71 -26.37
CA PRO A 150 3.93 -12.24 -27.58
C PRO A 150 3.07 -11.41 -28.56
N GLY A 151 3.53 -10.21 -28.95
CA GLY A 151 3.10 -9.56 -30.21
C GLY A 151 2.96 -8.03 -30.29
N ALA A 152 3.24 -7.23 -29.25
CA ALA A 152 2.87 -5.80 -29.25
C ALA A 152 3.99 -4.83 -29.67
N ALA A 153 4.85 -5.24 -30.60
CA ALA A 153 5.67 -4.35 -31.43
C ALA A 153 5.53 -4.82 -32.88
N SER A 154 4.41 -4.43 -33.49
CA SER A 154 4.26 -4.29 -34.95
C SER A 154 4.18 -2.80 -35.25
#